data_AF-A0A354CP49-F1
#
_entry.id   AF-A0A354CP49-F1
#
_cell.length_a   1.000
_cell.length_b   1.000
_cell.length_c   1.000
_cell.angle_alpha   90.00
_cell.angle_beta   90.00
_cell.angle_gamma   90.00
#
_symmetry.space_group_name_H-M   'P 1'
#
loop_
_entity.id
_entity.type
_entity.pdbx_description
1 polymer ?
#
loop_
_entity_poly.entity_id
_entity_poly.type
_entity_poly.pdbx_seq_one_letter_code
_entity_poly.pdbx_strand_id
1 'polypeptide(L)' 'MVTDKVKALLSIRGKKNIELAKYLGISPQSMQNKLNRGSFSAEDLIKISDFLDCTLAFEVGGQQKIILDTSDIREK' A
#
# COMPACT_ATOMS: atom_id res chain seq x y z
N MET A 1 12.44 4.48 -4.60
CA MET A 1 11.66 4.94 -3.43
C MET A 1 10.47 4.01 -3.18
N VAL A 2 9.81 4.07 -2.01
CA VAL A 2 8.58 3.29 -1.73
C VAL A 2 7.51 3.54 -2.81
N THR A 3 7.37 4.80 -3.25
CA THR A 3 6.50 5.20 -4.37
C THR A 3 6.70 4.36 -5.62
N ASP A 4 7.94 4.07 -6.02
CA ASP A 4 8.21 3.33 -7.25
C ASP A 4 7.76 1.87 -7.12
N LYS A 5 7.90 1.28 -5.93
CA LYS A 5 7.42 -0.07 -5.64
C LYS A 5 5.89 -0.12 -5.65
N VAL A 6 5.22 0.87 -5.06
CA VAL A 6 3.74 0.98 -5.12
C VAL A 6 3.25 1.12 -6.57
N LYS A 7 3.90 1.99 -7.38
CA LYS A 7 3.57 2.14 -8.80
C LYS A 7 3.79 0.85 -9.60
N ALA A 8 4.87 0.12 -9.33
CA ALA A 8 5.13 -1.16 -9.96
C ALA A 8 4.05 -2.20 -9.61
N LEU A 9 3.65 -2.30 -8.33
CA LEU A 9 2.58 -3.20 -7.89
C LEU A 9 1.23 -2.85 -8.55
N LEU A 10 0.89 -1.55 -8.62
CA LEU A 10 -0.30 -1.07 -9.34
C LEU A 10 -0.29 -1.52 -10.81
N SER A 11 0.85 -1.34 -11.49
CA SER A 11 1.03 -1.77 -12.89
C SER A 11 0.86 -3.28 -13.05
N ILE A 12 1.50 -4.09 -12.20
CA ILE A 12 1.40 -5.56 -12.21
C ILE A 12 -0.04 -6.02 -12.03
N ARG A 13 -0.82 -5.34 -11.17
CA ARG A 13 -2.22 -5.66 -10.90
C ARG A 13 -3.22 -4.96 -11.84
N GLY A 14 -2.75 -4.16 -12.81
CA GLY A 14 -3.61 -3.42 -13.73
C GLY A 14 -4.49 -2.37 -13.07
N LYS A 15 -4.07 -1.82 -11.92
CA LYS A 15 -4.80 -0.84 -11.12
C LYS A 15 -4.26 0.57 -11.33
N LYS A 16 -5.13 1.58 -11.25
CA LYS A 16 -4.79 2.99 -11.42
C LYS A 16 -4.67 3.73 -10.09
N ASN A 17 -3.87 4.80 -10.07
CA ASN A 17 -3.72 5.69 -8.90
C ASN A 17 -5.07 6.24 -8.39
N ILE A 18 -6.02 6.51 -9.30
CA ILE A 18 -7.34 7.02 -8.94
C ILE A 18 -8.19 5.98 -8.21
N GLU A 19 -8.00 4.70 -8.52
CA GLU A 19 -8.70 3.60 -7.85
C GLU A 19 -8.12 3.40 -6.44
N LEU A 20 -6.80 3.46 -6.32
CA LEU A 20 -6.14 3.43 -5.01
C LEU A 20 -6.54 4.64 -4.16
N ALA A 21 -6.63 5.85 -4.73
CA ALA A 21 -7.11 7.03 -4.03
C ALA A 21 -8.53 6.81 -3.46
N LYS A 22 -9.44 6.27 -4.30
CA LYS A 22 -10.80 5.93 -3.89
C LYS A 22 -10.81 4.90 -2.77
N TYR A 23 -10.00 3.85 -2.86
CA TYR A 23 -9.89 2.81 -1.85
C TYR A 23 -9.35 3.35 -0.51
N LEU A 24 -8.35 4.24 -0.56
CA LEU A 24 -7.81 4.91 0.63
C LEU A 24 -8.72 6.00 1.20
N GLY A 25 -9.84 6.31 0.54
CA GLY A 25 -10.78 7.37 0.96
C GLY A 25 -10.22 8.78 0.84
N ILE A 26 -9.29 9.02 -0.10
CA ILE A 26 -8.65 10.34 -0.31
C ILE A 26 -8.90 10.87 -1.73
N SER A 27 -8.72 12.18 -1.91
CA SER A 27 -8.83 12.80 -3.24
C SER A 27 -7.70 12.36 -4.18
N PRO A 28 -7.90 12.38 -5.52
CA PRO A 28 -6.83 12.14 -6.49
C PRO A 28 -5.62 13.07 -6.31
N GLN A 29 -5.85 14.33 -5.95
CA GLN A 29 -4.78 15.30 -5.68
C GLN A 29 -3.98 14.92 -4.42
N SER A 30 -4.66 14.51 -3.36
CA SER A 30 -4.02 13.99 -2.14
C SER A 30 -3.19 12.74 -2.44
N MET A 31 -3.68 11.85 -3.31
CA MET A 31 -2.93 10.68 -3.76
C MET A 31 -1.68 11.07 -4.55
N GLN A 32 -1.80 12.02 -5.49
CA GLN A 32 -0.65 12.51 -6.25
C GLN A 32 0.41 13.14 -5.32
N ASN A 33 -0.03 13.94 -4.35
CA ASN A 33 0.85 14.54 -3.34
C ASN A 33 1.54 13.47 -2.49
N LYS A 34 0.83 12.42 -2.07
CA LYS A 34 1.38 11.29 -1.32
C LYS A 34 2.44 10.54 -2.13
N LEU A 35 2.17 10.27 -3.41
CA LEU A 35 3.13 9.64 -4.33
C LEU A 35 4.39 10.49 -4.50
N ASN A 36 4.24 11.81 -4.67
CA ASN A 36 5.38 12.73 -4.87
C ASN A 36 6.25 12.84 -3.61
N ARG A 37 5.63 12.90 -2.42
CA ARG A 37 6.37 12.97 -1.14
C ARG A 37 6.93 11.62 -0.70
N GLY A 38 6.36 10.51 -1.19
CA GLY A 38 6.68 9.16 -0.74
C GLY A 38 6.26 8.88 0.71
N SER A 39 5.30 9.65 1.24
CA SER A 39 4.87 9.58 2.63
C SER A 39 3.75 8.55 2.83
N PHE A 40 4.15 7.29 3.04
CA PHE A 40 3.24 6.18 3.36
C PHE A 40 3.40 5.80 4.83
N SER A 41 2.29 5.79 5.58
CA SER A 41 2.23 5.16 6.90
C SER A 41 2.21 3.64 6.75
N ALA A 42 2.41 2.92 7.87
CA ALA A 42 2.20 1.47 7.89
C ALA A 42 0.77 1.10 7.48
N GLU A 43 -0.23 1.85 7.97
CA GLU A 43 -1.64 1.67 7.60
C GLU A 43 -1.88 1.86 6.09
N ASP A 44 -1.23 2.85 5.45
CA ASP A 44 -1.33 3.02 4.00
C ASP A 44 -0.80 1.77 3.28
N LEU A 45 0.33 1.22 3.71
CA LEU A 45 0.96 0.06 3.08
C LEU A 45 0.11 -1.21 3.24
N ILE A 46 -0.50 -1.41 4.41
CA ILE A 46 -1.44 -2.51 4.66
C ILE A 46 -2.66 -2.39 3.74
N LYS A 47 -3.24 -1.20 3.65
CA LYS A 47 -4.39 -0.95 2.76
C LYS A 47 -4.02 -1.13 1.29
N ILE A 48 -2.83 -0.70 0.89
CA ILE A 48 -2.31 -0.92 -0.47
C ILE A 48 -2.14 -2.42 -0.73
N SER A 49 -1.64 -3.19 0.23
CA SER A 49 -1.45 -4.63 0.03
C SER A 49 -2.76 -5.38 -0.10
N ASP A 50 -3.77 -5.02 0.71
CA ASP A 50 -5.14 -5.54 0.58
C ASP A 50 -5.77 -5.19 -0.77
N PHE A 51 -5.72 -3.91 -1.17
CA PHE A 51 -6.25 -3.43 -2.46
C PHE A 51 -5.63 -4.12 -3.68
N LEU A 52 -4.34 -4.48 -3.58
CA LEU A 52 -3.57 -5.10 -4.65
C LEU A 52 -3.51 -6.62 -4.54
N ASP A 53 -4.27 -7.22 -3.61
CA ASP A 53 -4.29 -8.66 -3.35
C ASP A 53 -2.86 -9.23 -3.25
N CYS A 54 -2.04 -8.60 -2.41
CA CYS A 54 -0.64 -9.00 -2.20
C CYS A 54 -0.30 -9.00 -0.71
N THR A 55 0.78 -9.67 -0.35
CA THR A 55 1.22 -9.78 1.03
C THR A 55 2.21 -8.69 1.39
N LEU A 56 1.90 -7.90 2.42
CA LEU A 56 2.89 -7.10 3.14
C LEU A 56 3.46 -7.95 4.27
N ALA A 57 4.78 -8.16 4.30
CA ALA A 57 5.40 -8.96 5.35
C ALA A 57 6.84 -8.52 5.64
N PHE A 58 7.29 -8.76 6.87
CA PHE A 58 8.70 -8.87 7.19
C PHE A 58 9.15 -10.30 7.01
N GLU A 59 10.25 -10.50 6.29
CA GLU A 59 10.85 -11.82 6.08
C GLU A 59 12.11 -11.95 6.94
N VAL A 60 12.19 -13.02 7.72
CA VAL A 60 13.30 -13.30 8.64
C VAL A 60 13.97 -14.59 8.20
N GLY A 61 15.23 -14.47 7.76
CA GLY A 61 16.06 -15.62 7.37
C GLY A 61 15.54 -16.43 6.17
N GLY A 62 14.63 -15.88 5.36
CA GLY A 62 14.07 -16.55 4.18
C GLY A 62 13.06 -17.67 4.48
N GLN A 63 12.75 -17.91 5.75
CA GLN A 63 11.90 -19.03 6.19
C GLN A 63 10.66 -18.55 6.93
N GLN A 64 10.80 -17.51 7.75
CA GLN A 64 9.71 -16.97 8.55
C GLN A 64 9.18 -15.67 7.94
N LYS A 65 7.85 -15.55 7.88
CA LYS A 65 7.17 -14.33 7.47
C LYS A 65 6.26 -13.85 8.59
N ILE A 66 6.37 -12.58 8.94
CA ILE A 66 5.42 -11.88 9.81
C ILE A 66 4.59 -11.02 8.87
N ILE A 67 3.33 -11.43 8.67
CA ILE A 67 2.39 -10.76 7.76
C ILE A 67 1.74 -9.58 8.49
N LEU A 68 1.55 -8.48 7.78
CA LEU A 68 0.74 -7.34 8.22
C LEU A 68 -0.51 -7.27 7.35
N ASP A 69 -1.69 -7.34 7.97
CA ASP A 69 -2.97 -7.28 7.27
C ASP A 69 -3.93 -6.27 7.92
N THR A 70 -5.16 -6.22 7.40
CA THR A 70 -6.14 -5.22 7.82
C THR A 70 -6.54 -5.32 9.29
N SER A 71 -6.31 -6.47 9.94
CA SER A 71 -6.53 -6.65 11.38
C SER A 71 -5.46 -5.96 12.26
N ASP A 72 -4.30 -5.60 11.68
CA ASP A 72 -3.23 -4.87 12.39
C ASP A 72 -3.45 -3.35 12.40
N ILE A 73 -4.51 -2.87 11.75
CA ILE A 73 -4.89 -1.45 11.75
C ILE A 73 -5.64 -1.14 13.04
N ARG A 74 -5.17 -0.15 13.81
CA ARG A 74 -5.85 0.30 15.03
C ARG A 74 -7.26 0.77 14.70
N GLU A 75 -8.26 0.17 15.34
CA GLU A 75 -9.62 0.71 15.36
C GLU A 75 -9.61 2.11 16.02
N LYS A 76 -10.40 3.03 15.47
CA LYS A 76 -10.53 4.40 15.96
C LYS A 76 -11.63 4.51 17.01
#